data_AF-A0AAE8TYM2-F1
#
_entry.id   AF-A0AAE8TYM2-F1
#
_cell.length_a   1.000
_cell.length_b   1.000
_cell.length_c   1.000
_cell.angle_alpha   90.00
_cell.angle_beta   90.00
_cell.angle_gamma   90.00
#
_symmetry.space_group_name_H-M   'P 1'
#
loop_
_entity.id
_entity.type
_entity.pdbx_description
1 polymer ?
#
loop_
_entity_poly.entity_id
_entity_poly.type
_entity_poly.pdbx_seq_one_letter_code
_entity_poly.pdbx_strand_id
1 'polypeptide(L)'
;MKSGFASSFVYGLAAIVLACSITLSHAQLDPIGRAGDELRDSIDHATQALSALIDKGDKAAKERLEQLQTIVAEATNRALTEGEAAALRTLGKAKEYTDTVRAQAVEDLKQIVRDVDCKVQVSLLDSLPALLGSVGEVLNTNQIRLKTPVPFPEVETKRSCRYLSIGCPGDPNVIPIERPFDRTYLAVRKRFLDSLEEVNDSTPAHGIVTSYAFLSDFALKTACFLEPDRDRWVEEHLEFKEKAKRWRRVLNISIE
;
A
#
# COMPACT_ATOMS: atom_id res chain seq x y z
N MET A 1 13.72 -4.52 -34.96
CA MET A 1 13.52 -3.16 -34.42
C MET A 1 12.57 -3.24 -33.22
N LYS A 2 12.86 -2.46 -32.17
CA LYS A 2 12.17 -2.34 -30.86
C LYS A 2 12.65 -3.28 -29.74
N SER A 3 13.76 -2.88 -29.14
CA SER A 3 14.02 -3.04 -27.70
C SER A 3 14.80 -1.79 -27.26
N GLY A 4 14.21 -0.94 -26.42
CA GLY A 4 14.90 0.30 -26.02
C GLY A 4 14.07 1.37 -25.32
N PHE A 5 13.01 1.03 -24.59
CA PHE A 5 12.18 2.06 -23.91
C PHE A 5 11.94 1.86 -22.40
N ALA A 6 12.44 0.77 -21.80
CA ALA A 6 12.21 0.49 -20.38
C ALA A 6 13.35 0.94 -19.44
N SER A 7 14.53 1.29 -19.97
CA SER A 7 15.69 1.62 -19.15
C SER A 7 15.67 3.08 -18.64
N SER A 8 15.25 4.04 -19.47
CA SER A 8 15.41 5.47 -19.16
C SER A 8 14.45 6.03 -18.10
N PHE A 9 13.34 5.35 -17.82
CA PHE A 9 12.33 5.82 -16.85
C PHE A 9 12.72 5.53 -15.39
N VAL A 10 13.56 4.52 -15.15
CA VAL A 10 14.02 4.11 -13.81
C VAL A 10 15.20 4.97 -13.34
N TYR A 11 16.03 5.48 -14.25
CA TYR A 11 17.17 6.34 -13.91
C TYR A 11 16.76 7.77 -13.50
N GLY A 12 15.63 8.30 -13.99
CA GLY A 12 15.13 9.62 -13.58
C GLY A 12 14.64 9.66 -12.13
N LEU A 13 14.01 8.58 -11.66
CA LEU A 13 13.53 8.41 -10.29
C LEU A 13 14.69 8.26 -9.27
N ALA A 14 15.80 7.62 -9.67
CA ALA A 14 16.96 7.46 -8.81
C ALA A 14 17.78 8.76 -8.69
N ALA A 15 17.90 9.55 -9.75
CA ALA A 15 18.71 10.77 -9.73
C ALA A 15 18.11 11.88 -8.83
N ILE A 16 16.78 12.00 -8.78
CA ILE A 16 16.10 13.01 -7.94
C ILE A 16 16.10 12.60 -6.46
N VAL A 17 15.99 11.29 -6.17
CA VAL A 17 16.08 10.77 -4.79
C VAL A 17 17.53 10.75 -4.27
N LEU A 18 18.53 10.52 -5.13
CA LEU A 18 19.95 10.58 -4.73
C LEU A 18 20.47 12.02 -4.58
N ALA A 19 19.99 12.99 -5.36
CA ALA A 19 20.38 14.38 -5.20
C ALA A 19 19.93 14.97 -3.84
N CYS A 20 18.91 14.39 -3.23
CA CYS A 20 18.45 14.76 -1.89
C CYS A 20 19.28 14.12 -0.75
N SER A 21 20.17 13.16 -1.07
CA SER A 21 20.88 12.36 -0.05
C SER A 21 22.34 12.76 0.21
N ILE A 22 22.96 13.64 -0.60
CA ILE A 22 24.44 13.83 -0.57
C ILE A 22 24.90 15.15 0.10
N THR A 23 24.03 16.09 0.50
CA THR A 23 24.50 17.35 1.13
C THR A 23 23.70 17.83 2.35
N LEU A 24 23.07 16.94 3.12
CA LEU A 24 22.36 17.32 4.37
C LEU A 24 22.82 16.50 5.59
N SER A 25 24.11 16.16 5.62
CA SER A 25 24.74 15.48 6.76
C SER A 25 25.46 16.46 7.69
N HIS A 26 24.76 17.44 8.27
CA HIS A 26 25.19 18.06 9.53
C HIS A 26 23.95 18.37 10.39
N ALA A 27 23.87 17.70 11.53
CA ALA A 27 22.80 17.76 12.50
C ALA A 27 22.69 19.15 13.16
N GLN A 28 21.88 20.00 12.56
CA GLN A 28 21.16 21.10 13.19
C GLN A 28 19.88 21.26 12.35
N LEU A 29 18.71 21.14 12.98
CA LEU A 29 17.40 21.22 12.30
C LEU A 29 17.19 22.61 11.69
N ASP A 30 17.74 22.81 10.50
CA ASP A 30 17.46 23.93 9.62
C ASP A 30 15.98 23.87 9.22
N PRO A 31 15.21 24.96 9.38
CA PRO A 31 13.83 25.08 8.89
C PRO A 31 13.65 24.58 7.45
N ILE A 32 14.63 24.79 6.58
CA ILE A 32 14.59 24.34 5.18
C ILE A 32 14.60 22.80 5.10
N GLY A 33 15.42 22.14 5.92
CA GLY A 33 15.48 20.68 5.98
C GLY A 33 14.14 20.07 6.37
N ARG A 34 13.49 20.63 7.41
CA ARG A 34 12.16 20.18 7.84
C ARG A 34 11.10 20.39 6.76
N ALA A 35 11.08 21.56 6.12
CA ALA A 35 10.15 21.84 5.03
C ALA A 35 10.37 20.90 3.83
N GLY A 36 11.63 20.54 3.56
CA GLY A 36 11.99 19.54 2.57
C GLY A 36 11.47 18.14 2.91
N ASP A 37 11.61 17.71 4.16
CA ASP A 37 11.10 16.42 4.64
C ASP A 37 9.57 16.35 4.57
N GLU A 38 8.87 17.41 4.99
CA GLU A 38 7.41 17.50 4.90
C GLU A 38 6.90 17.48 3.45
N LEU A 39 7.60 18.17 2.55
CA LEU A 39 7.31 18.13 1.12
C LEU A 39 7.52 16.72 0.57
N ARG A 40 8.62 16.06 0.93
CA ARG A 40 8.94 14.70 0.50
C ARG A 40 7.86 13.69 0.92
N ASP A 41 7.40 13.77 2.17
CA ASP A 41 6.32 12.93 2.69
C ASP A 41 5.01 13.15 1.89
N SER A 42 4.66 14.41 1.64
CA SER A 42 3.51 14.77 0.80
C SER A 42 3.61 14.18 -0.62
N ILE A 43 4.80 14.26 -1.25
CA ILE A 43 5.06 13.73 -2.60
C ILE A 43 4.91 12.22 -2.64
N ASP A 44 5.47 11.52 -1.66
CA ASP A 44 5.41 10.07 -1.57
C ASP A 44 3.95 9.62 -1.51
N HIS A 45 3.13 10.28 -0.69
CA HIS A 45 1.70 9.99 -0.60
C HIS A 45 0.88 10.37 -1.84
N ALA A 46 1.13 11.54 -2.45
CA ALA A 46 0.46 11.93 -3.69
C ALA A 46 0.78 10.93 -4.83
N THR A 47 2.04 10.53 -4.94
CA THR A 47 2.51 9.54 -5.92
C THR A 47 1.84 8.18 -5.71
N GLN A 48 1.59 7.78 -4.46
CA GLN A 48 0.87 6.53 -4.15
C GLN A 48 -0.58 6.57 -4.63
N ALA A 49 -1.30 7.64 -4.31
CA ALA A 49 -2.69 7.81 -4.74
C ALA A 49 -2.80 7.82 -6.28
N LEU A 50 -1.93 8.58 -6.97
CA LEU A 50 -1.89 8.61 -8.43
C LEU A 50 -1.49 7.27 -9.05
N SER A 51 -0.54 6.53 -8.44
CA SER A 51 -0.19 5.18 -8.90
C SER A 51 -1.37 4.22 -8.79
N ALA A 52 -2.16 4.33 -7.73
CA ALA A 52 -3.37 3.52 -7.57
C ALA A 52 -4.43 3.80 -8.64
N LEU A 53 -4.58 5.06 -9.05
CA LEU A 53 -5.43 5.44 -10.18
C LEU A 53 -4.90 4.91 -11.52
N ILE A 54 -3.59 4.99 -11.76
CA ILE A 54 -2.95 4.47 -12.97
C ILE A 54 -3.18 2.96 -13.09
N ASP A 55 -3.06 2.20 -12.00
CA ASP A 55 -3.33 0.75 -11.98
C ASP A 55 -4.80 0.42 -12.31
N LYS A 56 -5.71 1.37 -12.08
CA LYS A 56 -7.13 1.29 -12.49
C LYS A 56 -7.37 1.76 -13.93
N GLY A 57 -6.33 2.14 -14.65
CA GLY A 57 -6.39 2.56 -16.05
C GLY A 57 -6.66 4.06 -16.26
N ASP A 58 -6.58 4.88 -15.21
CA ASP A 58 -6.75 6.33 -15.33
C ASP A 58 -5.53 6.96 -16.02
N LYS A 59 -5.74 7.48 -17.23
CA LYS A 59 -4.69 8.16 -18.01
C LYS A 59 -4.40 9.58 -17.50
N ALA A 60 -5.40 10.27 -16.97
CA ALA A 60 -5.22 11.61 -16.40
C ALA A 60 -4.35 11.57 -15.14
N ALA A 61 -4.41 10.47 -14.38
CA ALA A 61 -3.52 10.26 -13.24
C ALA A 61 -2.03 10.24 -13.62
N LYS A 62 -1.70 9.71 -14.82
CA LYS A 62 -0.32 9.74 -15.32
C LYS A 62 0.16 11.15 -15.63
N GLU A 63 -0.68 11.94 -16.30
CA GLU A 63 -0.37 13.35 -16.60
C GLU A 63 -0.20 14.17 -15.33
N ARG A 64 -1.07 13.97 -14.32
CA ARG A 64 -0.96 14.63 -13.01
C ARG A 64 0.33 14.25 -12.28
N LEU A 65 0.77 13.00 -12.38
CA LEU A 65 2.03 12.55 -11.77
C LEU A 65 3.24 13.22 -12.43
N GLU A 66 3.25 13.32 -13.76
CA GLU A 66 4.32 14.01 -14.50
C GLU A 66 4.37 15.50 -14.14
N GLN A 67 3.21 16.18 -14.08
CA GLN A 67 3.11 17.58 -13.66
C GLN A 67 3.61 17.81 -12.23
N LEU A 68 3.22 16.94 -11.30
CA LEU A 68 3.65 17.00 -9.90
C LEU A 68 5.18 16.90 -9.79
N GLN A 69 5.79 15.97 -10.54
CA GLN A 69 7.25 15.83 -10.57
C GLN A 69 7.96 17.08 -11.10
N THR A 70 7.43 17.71 -12.15
CA THR A 70 7.98 18.96 -12.69
C THR A 70 7.91 20.10 -11.65
N ILE A 71 6.74 20.32 -11.05
CA ILE A 71 6.53 21.41 -10.08
C ILE A 71 7.45 21.24 -8.86
N VAL A 72 7.55 20.02 -8.35
CA VAL A 72 8.43 19.71 -7.21
C VAL A 72 9.89 19.94 -7.57
N ALA A 73 10.35 19.47 -8.73
CA ALA A 73 11.73 19.64 -9.16
C ALA A 73 12.09 21.13 -9.30
N GLU A 74 11.20 21.92 -9.88
CA GLU A 74 11.38 23.38 -9.97
C GLU A 74 11.38 24.06 -8.60
N ALA A 75 10.52 23.64 -7.67
CA ALA A 75 10.44 24.20 -6.33
C ALA A 75 11.71 23.90 -5.53
N THR A 76 12.20 22.66 -5.58
CA THR A 76 13.47 22.27 -4.94
C THR A 76 14.65 23.04 -5.52
N ASN A 77 14.75 23.16 -6.84
CA ASN A 77 15.83 23.92 -7.49
C ASN A 77 15.78 25.42 -7.13
N ARG A 78 14.60 26.01 -7.02
CA ARG A 78 14.43 27.39 -6.55
C ARG A 78 14.85 27.55 -5.10
N ALA A 79 14.43 26.63 -4.22
CA ALA A 79 14.79 26.67 -2.81
C ALA A 79 16.32 26.61 -2.56
N LEU A 80 17.09 25.98 -3.46
CA LEU A 80 18.55 25.94 -3.37
C LEU A 80 19.25 27.26 -3.75
N THR A 81 18.58 28.14 -4.48
CA THR A 81 19.16 29.39 -4.99
C THR A 81 18.55 30.64 -4.33
N GLU A 82 17.44 30.47 -3.62
CA GLU A 82 16.73 31.50 -2.88
C GLU A 82 17.29 31.68 -1.44
N GLY A 83 17.10 32.86 -0.86
CA GLY A 83 17.33 33.06 0.58
C GLY A 83 16.29 32.29 1.41
N GLU A 84 16.65 31.93 2.64
CA GLU A 84 15.87 31.04 3.53
C GLU A 84 14.36 31.31 3.55
N ALA A 85 13.94 32.56 3.79
CA ALA A 85 12.51 32.92 3.84
C ALA A 85 11.78 32.77 2.50
N ALA A 86 12.47 32.87 1.37
CA ALA A 86 11.90 32.59 0.04
C ALA A 86 11.87 31.08 -0.22
N ALA A 87 12.94 30.35 0.10
CA ALA A 87 13.01 28.90 -0.01
C ALA A 87 11.87 28.21 0.78
N LEU A 88 11.64 28.60 2.04
CA LEU A 88 10.55 28.07 2.87
C LEU A 88 9.17 28.30 2.24
N ARG A 89 8.93 29.48 1.63
CA ARG A 89 7.68 29.78 0.94
C ARG A 89 7.51 28.94 -0.32
N THR A 90 8.59 28.74 -1.08
CA THR A 90 8.59 27.93 -2.30
C THR A 90 8.28 26.48 -1.97
N LEU A 91 8.96 25.89 -0.97
CA LEU A 91 8.70 24.52 -0.52
C LEU A 91 7.28 24.37 0.06
N GLY A 92 6.81 25.34 0.85
CA GLY A 92 5.45 25.34 1.39
C GLY A 92 4.35 25.34 0.32
N LYS A 93 4.52 26.14 -0.74
CA LYS A 93 3.58 26.15 -1.88
C LYS A 93 3.60 24.83 -2.65
N ALA A 94 4.78 24.25 -2.85
CA ALA A 94 4.89 22.95 -3.50
C ALA A 94 4.19 21.86 -2.67
N LYS A 95 4.28 21.93 -1.34
CA LYS A 95 3.58 21.01 -0.45
C LYS A 95 2.07 21.17 -0.55
N GLU A 96 1.56 22.40 -0.46
CA GLU A 96 0.11 22.68 -0.58
C GLU A 96 -0.47 22.17 -1.90
N TYR A 97 0.25 22.39 -3.01
CA TYR A 97 -0.13 21.85 -4.31
C TYR A 97 -0.14 20.31 -4.31
N THR A 98 0.91 19.69 -3.77
CA THR A 98 1.05 18.24 -3.68
C THR A 98 -0.06 17.61 -2.83
N ASP A 99 -0.41 18.22 -1.69
CA ASP A 99 -1.51 17.80 -0.82
C ASP A 99 -2.86 17.90 -1.53
N THR A 100 -3.07 18.96 -2.33
CA THR A 100 -4.27 19.13 -3.15
C THR A 100 -4.39 18.04 -4.20
N VAL A 101 -3.31 17.74 -4.91
CA VAL A 101 -3.27 16.65 -5.91
C VAL A 101 -3.54 15.30 -5.25
N ARG A 102 -2.96 15.05 -4.07
CA ARG A 102 -3.23 13.84 -3.28
C ARG A 102 -4.73 13.72 -2.96
N ALA A 103 -5.33 14.77 -2.41
CA ALA A 103 -6.74 14.76 -2.02
C ALA A 103 -7.66 14.46 -3.21
N GLN A 104 -7.39 15.10 -4.36
CA GLN A 104 -8.12 14.83 -5.60
C GLN A 104 -7.93 13.40 -6.09
N ALA A 105 -6.70 12.88 -6.06
CA ALA A 105 -6.41 11.51 -6.49
C ALA A 105 -7.10 10.46 -5.60
N VAL A 106 -7.14 10.69 -4.29
CA VAL A 106 -7.88 9.84 -3.35
C VAL A 106 -9.37 9.88 -3.63
N GLU A 107 -9.94 11.06 -3.91
CA GLU A 107 -11.36 11.19 -4.25
C GLU A 107 -11.70 10.49 -5.57
N ASP A 108 -10.89 10.67 -6.62
CA ASP A 108 -11.06 9.98 -7.89
C ASP A 108 -10.97 8.45 -7.70
N LEU A 109 -10.08 7.98 -6.81
CA LEU A 109 -9.94 6.56 -6.51
C LEU A 109 -11.20 6.03 -5.82
N LYS A 110 -11.75 6.78 -4.85
CA LYS A 110 -13.03 6.45 -4.21
C LYS A 110 -14.14 6.36 -5.26
N GLN A 111 -14.18 7.28 -6.23
CA GLN A 111 -15.20 7.29 -7.26
C GLN A 111 -15.06 6.09 -8.20
N ILE A 112 -13.84 5.74 -8.64
CA ILE A 112 -13.59 4.54 -9.46
C ILE A 112 -13.99 3.27 -8.72
N VAL A 113 -13.64 3.16 -7.43
CA VAL A 113 -14.06 2.02 -6.61
C VAL A 113 -15.59 1.92 -6.59
N ARG A 114 -16.29 3.02 -6.34
CA ARG A 114 -17.77 3.06 -6.39
C ARG A 114 -18.32 2.63 -7.75
N ASP A 115 -17.79 3.20 -8.83
CA ASP A 115 -18.38 3.07 -10.17
C ASP A 115 -17.99 1.80 -10.91
N VAL A 116 -16.82 1.24 -10.63
CA VAL A 116 -16.29 0.08 -11.35
C VAL A 116 -16.28 -1.15 -10.45
N ASP A 117 -15.67 -1.06 -9.28
CA ASP A 117 -15.50 -2.23 -8.41
C ASP A 117 -16.78 -2.62 -7.66
N CYS A 118 -17.59 -1.64 -7.22
CA CYS A 118 -18.78 -1.92 -6.41
C CYS A 118 -20.07 -2.08 -7.22
N LYS A 119 -20.16 -1.46 -8.42
CA LYS A 119 -21.32 -1.64 -9.34
C LYS A 119 -21.30 -2.99 -10.05
N VAL A 120 -20.12 -3.56 -10.30
CA VAL A 120 -19.97 -4.95 -10.74
C VAL A 120 -20.20 -5.83 -9.52
N GLN A 121 -21.45 -6.01 -9.12
CA GLN A 121 -21.87 -6.82 -7.97
C GLN A 121 -21.61 -8.33 -8.22
N VAL A 122 -20.35 -8.73 -8.29
CA VAL A 122 -19.97 -10.10 -7.96
C VAL A 122 -19.93 -10.14 -6.43
N SER A 123 -20.70 -11.04 -5.81
CA SER A 123 -20.73 -11.10 -4.35
C SER A 123 -19.29 -11.29 -3.83
N LEU A 124 -18.94 -10.68 -2.70
CA LEU A 124 -17.57 -10.82 -2.16
C LEU A 124 -17.17 -12.28 -2.03
N LEU A 125 -18.12 -13.14 -1.65
CA LEU A 125 -17.96 -14.59 -1.55
C LEU A 125 -17.56 -15.22 -2.88
N ASP A 126 -18.17 -14.78 -3.98
CA ASP A 126 -17.85 -15.28 -5.33
C ASP A 126 -16.49 -14.76 -5.82
N SER A 127 -16.10 -13.55 -5.40
CA SER A 127 -14.79 -12.96 -5.73
C SER A 127 -13.66 -13.42 -4.80
N LEU A 128 -13.98 -14.03 -3.66
CA LEU A 128 -13.04 -14.35 -2.59
C LEU A 128 -11.94 -15.33 -3.04
N PRO A 129 -12.20 -16.38 -3.83
CA PRO A 129 -11.13 -17.24 -4.33
C PRO A 129 -10.13 -16.49 -5.20
N ALA A 130 -10.60 -15.60 -6.08
CA ALA A 130 -9.73 -14.80 -6.94
C ALA A 130 -8.92 -13.77 -6.12
N LEU A 131 -9.54 -13.20 -5.09
CA LEU A 131 -8.89 -12.24 -4.19
C LEU A 131 -7.82 -12.90 -3.31
N LEU A 132 -8.07 -14.11 -2.80
CA LEU A 132 -7.12 -14.86 -1.99
C LEU A 132 -5.91 -15.33 -2.80
N GLY A 133 -6.09 -15.68 -4.08
CA GLY A 133 -5.00 -16.06 -4.96
C GLY A 133 -4.07 -17.11 -4.35
N SER A 134 -2.78 -16.78 -4.22
CA SER A 134 -1.77 -17.68 -3.62
C SER A 134 -1.68 -17.60 -2.10
N VAL A 135 -2.30 -16.60 -1.47
CA VAL A 135 -2.18 -16.35 -0.02
C VAL A 135 -3.25 -17.05 0.80
N GLY A 136 -4.13 -17.82 0.17
CA GLY A 136 -5.15 -18.57 0.86
C GLY A 136 -6.03 -19.37 -0.07
N GLU A 137 -6.98 -20.08 0.51
CA GLU A 137 -7.99 -20.86 -0.20
C GLU A 137 -9.31 -20.82 0.55
N VAL A 138 -10.41 -20.92 -0.18
CA VAL A 138 -11.74 -21.07 0.41
C VAL A 138 -11.95 -22.55 0.71
N LEU A 139 -12.15 -22.92 1.97
CA LEU A 139 -12.32 -24.32 2.37
C LEU A 139 -13.77 -24.82 2.20
N ASN A 140 -14.75 -23.92 2.26
CA ASN A 140 -16.20 -24.14 2.12
C ASN A 140 -16.91 -22.80 1.85
N THR A 141 -18.26 -22.74 1.85
CA THR A 141 -19.01 -21.47 1.65
C THR A 141 -18.81 -20.42 2.76
N ASN A 142 -18.19 -20.78 3.88
CA ASN A 142 -18.13 -19.94 5.09
C ASN A 142 -16.75 -19.89 5.77
N GLN A 143 -15.68 -20.40 5.14
CA GLN A 143 -14.35 -20.43 5.75
C GLN A 143 -13.25 -20.18 4.72
N ILE A 144 -12.24 -19.43 5.14
CA ILE A 144 -11.00 -19.22 4.40
C ILE A 144 -9.84 -19.78 5.20
N ARG A 145 -8.91 -20.45 4.52
CA ARG A 145 -7.60 -20.81 5.06
C ARG A 145 -6.55 -19.89 4.49
N LEU A 146 -5.79 -19.23 5.36
CA LEU A 146 -4.70 -18.36 4.97
C LEU A 146 -3.37 -19.11 4.90
N LYS A 147 -2.52 -18.67 3.98
CA LYS A 147 -1.12 -19.05 3.82
C LYS A 147 -0.28 -17.82 4.17
N THR A 148 0.14 -17.73 5.43
CA THR A 148 0.94 -16.61 5.93
C THR A 148 2.43 -16.83 5.66
N PRO A 149 3.23 -15.75 5.52
CA PRO A 149 4.66 -15.86 5.22
C PRO A 149 5.44 -16.52 6.35
N VAL A 150 5.02 -16.29 7.60
CA VAL A 150 5.49 -17.04 8.75
C VAL A 150 4.33 -17.93 9.21
N PRO A 151 4.47 -19.27 9.17
CA PRO A 151 3.46 -20.13 9.75
C PRO A 151 3.46 -19.87 11.25
N PHE A 152 2.30 -19.55 11.80
CA PHE A 152 2.16 -19.49 13.25
C PHE A 152 2.55 -20.85 13.83
N PRO A 153 3.25 -20.87 14.97
CA PRO A 153 3.46 -22.12 15.67
C PRO A 153 2.10 -22.80 15.77
N GLU A 154 2.02 -24.04 15.30
CA GLU A 154 0.89 -24.90 15.61
C GLU A 154 0.80 -24.85 17.12
N VAL A 155 -0.14 -24.04 17.63
CA VAL A 155 -0.41 -23.99 19.06
C VAL A 155 -0.54 -25.45 19.46
N GLU A 156 -0.07 -25.81 20.64
CA GLU A 156 -0.11 -27.16 21.19
C GLU A 156 -1.54 -27.77 21.29
N THR A 157 -2.52 -27.23 20.57
CA THR A 157 -3.85 -27.77 20.29
C THR A 157 -3.78 -29.17 19.69
N LYS A 158 -2.77 -29.53 18.87
CA LYS A 158 -2.69 -30.93 18.39
C LYS A 158 -2.43 -31.96 19.50
N ARG A 159 -1.73 -31.60 20.59
CA ARG A 159 -1.49 -32.53 21.71
C ARG A 159 -2.67 -32.60 22.68
N SER A 160 -3.41 -31.52 22.85
CA SER A 160 -4.59 -31.47 23.75
C SER A 160 -5.89 -31.92 23.08
N CYS A 161 -5.97 -31.93 21.74
CA CYS A 161 -7.16 -32.33 20.99
C CYS A 161 -7.37 -33.84 20.79
N ARG A 162 -6.51 -34.69 21.33
CA ARG A 162 -6.71 -36.15 21.24
C ARG A 162 -7.80 -36.67 22.18
N TYR A 163 -8.29 -35.85 23.11
CA TYR A 163 -9.12 -36.31 24.24
C TYR A 163 -10.50 -35.64 24.41
N LEU A 164 -10.84 -34.58 23.68
CA LEU A 164 -12.13 -33.89 23.83
C LEU A 164 -12.81 -33.68 22.47
N SER A 165 -13.88 -34.43 22.22
CA SER A 165 -14.67 -34.43 20.98
C SER A 165 -15.56 -33.20 20.79
N ILE A 166 -15.38 -32.13 21.55
CA ILE A 166 -16.20 -30.91 21.50
C ILE A 166 -15.28 -29.70 21.60
N GLY A 167 -15.06 -29.02 20.47
CA GLY A 167 -14.48 -27.66 20.43
C GLY A 167 -12.95 -27.60 20.57
N CYS A 168 -12.22 -28.18 19.63
CA CYS A 168 -10.84 -27.75 19.40
C CYS A 168 -10.84 -26.34 18.80
N PRO A 169 -9.98 -25.41 19.28
CA PRO A 169 -9.67 -24.23 18.49
C PRO A 169 -9.16 -24.74 17.14
N GLY A 170 -9.89 -24.39 16.07
CA GLY A 170 -9.55 -24.82 14.71
C GLY A 170 -8.13 -24.41 14.35
N ASP A 171 -7.62 -24.98 13.25
CA ASP A 171 -6.41 -24.50 12.57
C ASP A 171 -6.41 -22.96 12.60
N PRO A 172 -5.41 -22.33 13.23
CA PRO A 172 -5.49 -20.91 13.54
C PRO A 172 -5.37 -20.06 12.26
N ASN A 173 -5.04 -20.66 11.13
CA ASN A 173 -5.08 -20.04 9.81
C ASN A 173 -6.45 -20.17 9.12
N VAL A 174 -7.42 -20.83 9.75
CA VAL A 174 -8.80 -20.93 9.26
C VAL A 174 -9.65 -19.86 9.94
N ILE A 175 -10.20 -18.96 9.13
CA ILE A 175 -11.01 -17.84 9.56
C ILE A 175 -12.43 -18.03 9.04
N PRO A 176 -13.47 -17.89 9.90
CA PRO A 176 -14.85 -17.91 9.44
C PRO A 176 -15.18 -16.66 8.62
N ILE A 177 -15.98 -16.83 7.59
CA ILE A 177 -16.55 -15.73 6.83
C ILE A 177 -17.82 -15.27 7.56
N GLU A 178 -17.70 -14.15 8.26
CA GLU A 178 -18.77 -13.53 9.04
C GLU A 178 -19.50 -12.43 8.25
N ARG A 179 -20.76 -12.18 8.64
CA ARG A 179 -21.51 -10.98 8.29
C ARG A 179 -21.73 -10.16 9.56
N PRO A 180 -21.44 -8.85 9.58
CA PRO A 180 -20.84 -8.06 8.49
C PRO A 180 -19.40 -8.50 8.17
N PHE A 181 -18.97 -8.23 6.93
CA PHE A 181 -17.70 -8.77 6.41
C PHE A 181 -16.47 -8.08 7.01
N ASP A 182 -16.63 -6.90 7.61
CA ASP A 182 -15.62 -6.20 8.40
C ASP A 182 -14.91 -7.14 9.38
N ARG A 183 -15.64 -8.03 10.05
CA ARG A 183 -15.05 -8.98 11.00
C ARG A 183 -14.12 -9.98 10.34
N THR A 184 -14.51 -10.51 9.18
CA THR A 184 -13.67 -11.39 8.36
C THR A 184 -12.41 -10.66 7.93
N TYR A 185 -12.56 -9.43 7.43
CA TYR A 185 -11.43 -8.58 7.04
C TYR A 185 -10.50 -8.33 8.23
N LEU A 186 -11.01 -7.90 9.39
CA LEU A 186 -10.22 -7.61 10.57
C LEU A 186 -9.47 -8.84 11.09
N ALA A 187 -10.11 -10.01 11.06
CA ALA A 187 -9.48 -11.27 11.44
C ALA A 187 -8.32 -11.62 10.49
N VAL A 188 -8.53 -11.51 9.19
CA VAL A 188 -7.49 -11.78 8.17
C VAL A 188 -6.36 -10.76 8.28
N ARG A 189 -6.70 -9.48 8.38
CA ARG A 189 -5.75 -8.38 8.57
C ARG A 189 -4.87 -8.65 9.76
N LYS A 190 -5.47 -8.88 10.92
CA LYS A 190 -4.74 -9.21 12.15
C LYS A 190 -3.82 -10.41 11.91
N ARG A 191 -4.31 -11.46 11.26
CA ARG A 191 -3.53 -12.68 11.01
C ARG A 191 -2.28 -12.43 10.17
N PHE A 192 -2.38 -11.64 9.11
CA PHE A 192 -1.21 -11.28 8.31
C PHE A 192 -0.28 -10.34 9.07
N LEU A 193 -0.80 -9.35 9.80
CA LEU A 193 0.03 -8.41 10.56
C LEU A 193 0.79 -9.12 11.69
N ASP A 194 0.13 -9.96 12.48
CA ASP A 194 0.76 -10.78 13.52
C ASP A 194 1.86 -11.67 12.89
N SER A 195 1.63 -12.24 11.70
CA SER A 195 2.67 -13.03 11.00
C SER A 195 3.83 -12.18 10.49
N LEU A 196 3.59 -10.90 10.15
CA LEU A 196 4.60 -9.99 9.65
C LEU A 196 5.48 -9.43 10.76
N GLU A 197 4.99 -9.39 12.00
CA GLU A 197 5.78 -9.04 13.19
C GLU A 197 6.80 -10.13 13.56
N GLU A 198 6.50 -11.39 13.22
CA GLU A 198 7.35 -12.56 13.48
C GLU A 198 8.37 -12.84 12.35
N VAL A 199 8.48 -11.93 11.38
CA VAL A 199 9.44 -12.04 10.27
C VAL A 199 10.87 -12.03 10.80
N ASN A 200 11.66 -12.98 10.32
CA ASN A 200 13.09 -13.10 10.60
C ASN A 200 13.88 -13.32 9.30
N ASP A 201 15.21 -13.42 9.39
CA ASP A 201 16.10 -13.57 8.23
C ASP A 201 15.82 -14.81 7.36
N SER A 202 15.13 -15.82 7.88
CA SER A 202 14.71 -17.02 7.13
C SER A 202 13.37 -16.88 6.42
N THR A 203 12.64 -15.78 6.66
CA THR A 203 11.33 -15.55 6.07
C THR A 203 11.46 -15.13 4.61
N PRO A 204 10.77 -15.81 3.66
CA PRO A 204 10.86 -15.46 2.26
C PRO A 204 10.32 -14.04 2.02
N ALA A 205 11.19 -13.18 1.49
CA ALA A 205 10.88 -11.76 1.36
C ALA A 205 9.75 -11.46 0.36
N HIS A 206 9.56 -12.34 -0.64
CA HIS A 206 8.39 -12.28 -1.51
C HIS A 206 7.08 -12.48 -0.74
N GLY A 207 7.06 -13.30 0.31
CA GLY A 207 5.88 -13.52 1.16
C GLY A 207 5.44 -12.26 1.91
N ILE A 208 6.41 -11.43 2.33
CA ILE A 208 6.16 -10.13 2.98
C ILE A 208 5.46 -9.18 2.00
N VAL A 209 6.01 -9.05 0.79
CA VAL A 209 5.46 -8.20 -0.27
C VAL A 209 4.05 -8.66 -0.66
N THR A 210 3.87 -9.95 -0.89
CA THR A 210 2.57 -10.53 -1.27
C THR A 210 1.53 -10.33 -0.17
N SER A 211 1.91 -10.42 1.11
CA SER A 211 1.01 -10.17 2.23
C SER A 211 0.49 -8.74 2.25
N TYR A 212 1.37 -7.74 2.11
CA TYR A 212 0.96 -6.34 2.04
C TYR A 212 0.14 -6.03 0.77
N ALA A 213 0.51 -6.60 -0.38
CA ALA A 213 -0.27 -6.43 -1.61
C ALA A 213 -1.68 -7.01 -1.46
N PHE A 214 -1.79 -8.21 -0.89
CA PHE A 214 -3.08 -8.84 -0.59
C PHE A 214 -3.91 -7.99 0.39
N LEU A 215 -3.33 -7.52 1.50
CA LEU A 215 -4.05 -6.69 2.46
C LEU A 215 -4.55 -5.38 1.84
N SER A 216 -3.76 -4.81 0.93
CA SER A 216 -4.13 -3.64 0.14
C SER A 216 -5.36 -3.90 -0.73
N ASP A 217 -5.33 -4.94 -1.56
CA ASP A 217 -6.45 -5.29 -2.44
C ASP A 217 -7.69 -5.70 -1.63
N PHE A 218 -7.49 -6.39 -0.51
CA PHE A 218 -8.58 -6.83 0.35
C PHE A 218 -9.27 -5.66 1.07
N ALA A 219 -8.51 -4.64 1.49
CA ALA A 219 -9.07 -3.40 2.04
C ALA A 219 -9.94 -2.69 0.98
N LEU A 220 -9.43 -2.58 -0.25
CA LEU A 220 -10.16 -1.95 -1.36
C LEU A 220 -11.47 -2.66 -1.68
N LYS A 221 -11.46 -4.00 -1.73
CA LYS A 221 -12.68 -4.79 -1.92
C LYS A 221 -13.66 -4.65 -0.74
N THR A 222 -13.14 -4.56 0.48
CA THR A 222 -13.95 -4.36 1.69
C THR A 222 -14.67 -3.00 1.68
N ALA A 223 -14.04 -1.96 1.10
CA ALA A 223 -14.63 -0.63 0.93
C ALA A 223 -15.95 -0.61 0.12
N CYS A 224 -16.21 -1.65 -0.69
CA CYS A 224 -17.48 -1.80 -1.40
C CYS A 224 -18.65 -2.25 -0.53
N PHE A 225 -18.40 -2.94 0.58
CA PHE A 225 -19.44 -3.57 1.38
C PHE A 225 -19.76 -2.82 2.68
N LEU A 226 -18.95 -1.82 3.04
CA LEU A 226 -19.05 -1.07 4.29
C LEU A 226 -19.10 0.44 3.99
N GLU A 227 -20.25 0.90 3.50
CA GLU A 227 -20.45 2.28 3.06
C GLU A 227 -20.15 3.38 4.10
N PRO A 228 -20.48 3.26 5.40
CA PRO A 228 -20.17 4.33 6.34
C PRO A 228 -18.67 4.48 6.64
N ASP A 229 -17.87 3.42 6.42
CA ASP A 229 -16.44 3.40 6.72
C ASP A 229 -15.57 3.33 5.44
N ARG A 230 -16.14 3.62 4.26
CA ARG A 230 -15.44 3.48 2.97
C ARG A 230 -14.09 4.19 2.93
N ASP A 231 -14.04 5.41 3.47
CA ASP A 231 -12.84 6.24 3.44
C ASP A 231 -11.67 5.60 4.19
N ARG A 232 -11.95 5.02 5.36
CA ARG A 232 -10.97 4.28 6.16
C ARG A 232 -10.35 3.13 5.36
N TRP A 233 -11.17 2.37 4.63
CA TRP A 233 -10.67 1.21 3.88
C TRP A 233 -9.87 1.59 2.62
N VAL A 234 -10.20 2.74 2.01
CA VAL A 234 -9.40 3.30 0.91
C VAL A 234 -8.06 3.82 1.40
N GLU A 235 -8.02 4.48 2.56
CA GLU A 235 -6.77 4.90 3.20
C GLU A 235 -5.88 3.70 3.55
N GLU A 236 -6.48 2.66 4.13
CA GLU A 236 -5.79 1.42 4.48
C GLU A 236 -5.27 0.67 3.23
N HIS A 237 -6.03 0.67 2.13
CA HIS A 237 -5.55 0.19 0.84
C HIS A 237 -4.24 0.88 0.44
N LEU A 238 -4.20 2.22 0.51
CA LEU A 238 -3.02 3.02 0.15
C LEU A 238 -1.84 2.74 1.08
N GLU A 239 -2.08 2.64 2.39
CA GLU A 239 -1.04 2.34 3.39
C GLU A 239 -0.36 0.98 3.10
N PHE A 240 -1.15 -0.07 2.88
CA PHE A 240 -0.59 -1.39 2.59
C PHE A 240 0.08 -1.46 1.23
N LYS A 241 -0.44 -0.74 0.22
CA LYS A 241 0.21 -0.63 -1.09
C LYS A 241 1.60 0.00 -0.98
N GLU A 242 1.71 1.03 -0.15
CA GLU A 242 2.99 1.67 0.13
C GLU A 242 3.96 0.72 0.83
N LYS A 243 3.51 0.01 1.87
CA LYS A 243 4.33 -1.00 2.57
C LYS A 243 4.85 -2.07 1.60
N ALA A 244 3.99 -2.59 0.72
CA ALA A 244 4.40 -3.52 -0.33
C ALA A 244 5.47 -2.93 -1.26
N LYS A 245 5.28 -1.68 -1.72
CA LYS A 245 6.23 -0.99 -2.61
C LYS A 245 7.57 -0.73 -1.91
N ARG A 246 7.57 -0.34 -0.63
CA ARG A 246 8.79 -0.18 0.19
C ARG A 246 9.56 -1.49 0.27
N TRP A 247 8.89 -2.59 0.60
CA TRP A 247 9.54 -3.91 0.65
C TRP A 247 10.09 -4.35 -0.71
N ARG A 248 9.36 -4.13 -1.83
CA ARG A 248 9.89 -4.43 -3.18
C ARG A 248 11.19 -3.69 -3.49
N ARG A 249 11.28 -2.41 -3.11
CA ARG A 249 12.50 -1.60 -3.30
C ARG A 249 13.69 -2.14 -2.50
N VAL A 250 13.47 -2.51 -1.24
CA VAL A 250 14.53 -3.08 -0.39
C VAL A 250 15.03 -4.42 -0.94
N LEU A 251 14.14 -5.22 -1.51
CA LEU A 251 14.45 -6.59 -1.92
C LEU A 251 14.95 -6.70 -3.36
N ASN A 252 14.90 -5.61 -4.14
CA ASN A 252 15.14 -5.59 -5.59
C ASN A 252 14.38 -6.70 -6.34
N ILE A 253 13.19 -7.07 -5.83
CA ILE A 253 12.35 -8.12 -6.43
C ILE A 253 11.44 -7.45 -7.46
N SER A 254 11.79 -7.63 -8.72
CA SER A 254 10.84 -7.57 -9.83
C SER A 254 9.86 -8.74 -9.65
N ILE A 255 8.63 -8.45 -9.25
CA ILE A 255 7.54 -9.43 -9.40
C ILE A 255 7.08 -9.27 -10.85
N GLU A 256 7.46 -10.24 -11.69
CA GLU A 256 6.86 -10.44 -13.02
C GLU A 256 5.41 -10.90 -12.90
#